data_AF-A0A3S4HLT7-F1
#
_entry.id   AF-A0A3S4HLT7-F1
#
_cell.length_a   1.000
_cell.length_b   1.000
_cell.length_c   1.000
_cell.angle_alpha   90.00
_cell.angle_beta   90.00
_cell.angle_gamma   90.00
#
_symmetry.space_group_name_H-M   'P 1'
#
loop_
_entity.id
_entity.type
_entity.pdbx_description
1 polymer ?
#
loop_
_entity_poly.entity_id
_entity_poly.type
_entity_poly.pdbx_seq_one_letter_code
_entity_poly.pdbx_strand_id
1 'polypeptide(L)' 'MAYELGAGLGIALFGLILTRSYSASIALPSGLSGAMAQQAASSIGEAVSLSQALPAGVAQALMAAAKDGFYSGS' A
#
# COMPACT_ATOMS: atom_id res chain seq x y z
N MET A 1 -13.58 -18.34 23.83
CA MET A 1 -12.45 -18.55 22.90
C MET A 1 -12.83 -18.40 21.42
N ALA A 2 -13.98 -18.88 20.94
CA ALA A 2 -14.36 -18.80 19.52
C ALA A 2 -14.56 -17.36 18.96
N TYR A 3 -14.95 -16.41 19.82
CA TYR A 3 -15.21 -15.00 19.42
C TYR A 3 -13.92 -14.23 19.05
N GLU A 4 -12.86 -14.42 19.83
CA GLU A 4 -11.52 -13.85 19.56
C GLU A 4 -10.95 -14.37 18.23
N LEU A 5 -11.16 -15.67 17.97
CA LEU A 5 -10.71 -16.31 16.74
C LEU A 5 -11.47 -15.79 15.51
N GLY A 6 -12.79 -15.59 15.64
CA GLY A 6 -13.62 -15.00 14.59
C GLY A 6 -13.23 -13.55 14.28
N ALA A 7 -12.97 -12.74 15.30
CA ALA A 7 -12.50 -11.37 15.14
C ALA A 7 -11.12 -11.30 14.45
N GLY A 8 -10.16 -12.13 14.89
CA GLY A 8 -8.83 -12.19 14.30
C GLY A 8 -8.84 -12.61 12.82
N LEU A 9 -9.66 -13.61 12.47
CA LEU A 9 -9.82 -14.03 11.08
C LEU A 9 -10.46 -12.94 10.21
N GLY A 10 -11.48 -12.25 10.73
CA GLY A 10 -12.12 -11.13 10.03
C GLY A 10 -11.14 -10.01 9.71
N ILE A 11 -10.28 -9.63 10.67
CA ILE A 11 -9.25 -8.60 10.48
C ILE A 11 -8.23 -9.04 9.42
N ALA A 12 -7.78 -10.29 9.47
CA ALA A 12 -6.80 -10.80 8.51
C ALA A 12 -7.34 -10.81 7.07
N LEU A 13 -8.59 -11.27 6.90
CA LEU A 13 -9.26 -11.26 5.59
C LEU A 13 -9.50 -9.83 5.10
N PHE A 14 -9.94 -8.94 5.99
CA PHE A 14 -10.13 -7.53 5.66
C PHE A 14 -8.81 -6.89 5.20
N GLY A 15 -7.72 -7.14 5.93
CA GLY A 15 -6.38 -6.69 5.55
C GLY A 15 -5.96 -7.20 4.17
N LEU A 16 -6.18 -8.50 3.88
CA LEU A 16 -5.87 -9.08 2.57
C LEU A 16 -6.65 -8.42 1.42
N ILE A 17 -7.93 -8.14 1.61
CA ILE A 17 -8.78 -7.45 0.63
C ILE A 17 -8.24 -6.03 0.40
N LEU A 18 -7.97 -5.28 1.46
CA LEU A 18 -7.41 -3.92 1.36
C LEU A 18 -6.07 -3.92 0.63
N THR A 19 -5.17 -4.85 0.94
CA THR A 19 -3.89 -4.96 0.25
C THR A 19 -4.07 -5.24 -1.24
N ARG A 20 -4.94 -6.19 -1.61
CA ARG A 20 -5.24 -6.50 -3.02
C ARG A 20 -5.82 -5.31 -3.76
N SER A 21 -6.83 -4.64 -3.18
CA SER A 21 -7.44 -3.47 -3.78
C SER A 21 -6.44 -2.33 -3.97
N TYR A 22 -5.63 -2.05 -2.94
CA TYR A 22 -4.57 -1.05 -3.01
C TYR A 22 -3.57 -1.34 -4.14
N SER A 23 -3.05 -2.57 -4.20
CA SER A 23 -2.07 -2.97 -5.23
C SER A 23 -2.62 -2.81 -6.65
N ALA A 24 -3.94 -2.99 -6.83
CA ALA A 24 -4.61 -2.82 -8.11
C ALA A 24 -4.85 -1.33 -8.47
N SER A 25 -5.01 -0.47 -7.46
CA SER A 25 -5.42 0.93 -7.64
C SER A 25 -4.26 1.93 -7.65
N ILE A 26 -3.11 1.60 -7.08
CA ILE A 26 -1.98 2.54 -7.01
C ILE A 26 -1.38 2.83 -8.40
N ALA A 27 -1.32 4.11 -8.76
CA ALA A 27 -0.61 4.60 -9.95
C ALA A 27 0.82 5.00 -9.58
N LEU A 28 1.78 4.13 -9.86
CA LEU A 28 3.18 4.33 -9.44
C LEU A 28 3.85 5.50 -10.19
N PRO A 29 4.56 6.39 -9.48
CA PRO A 29 5.26 7.51 -10.11
C PRO A 29 6.47 7.06 -10.91
N SER A 30 6.82 7.84 -11.93
CA SER A 30 8.09 7.71 -12.64
C SER A 30 9.27 8.02 -11.72
N GLY A 31 10.39 7.31 -11.89
CA GLY A 31 11.61 7.50 -11.09
C GLY A 31 11.84 6.42 -10.03
N LEU A 32 10.92 5.46 -9.89
CA LEU A 32 11.15 4.22 -9.15
C LEU A 32 11.84 3.18 -10.05
N SER A 33 12.77 2.41 -9.48
CA SER A 33 13.23 1.17 -10.12
C SER A 33 12.12 0.12 -10.13
N GLY A 34 12.24 -0.93 -10.95
CA GLY A 34 11.25 -2.00 -10.98
C GLY A 34 11.02 -2.67 -9.62
N ALA A 35 12.09 -2.91 -8.85
CA ALA A 35 11.98 -3.48 -7.51
C ALA A 35 11.27 -2.53 -6.52
N MET A 36 11.59 -1.22 -6.58
CA MET A 36 10.94 -0.20 -5.75
C MET A 36 9.46 -0.04 -6.08
N ALA A 37 9.11 -0.10 -7.38
CA ALA A 37 7.74 -0.10 -7.86
C ALA A 37 6.95 -1.30 -7.32
N GLN A 38 7.53 -2.51 -7.39
CA GLN A 38 6.91 -3.71 -6.85
C GLN A 38 6.72 -3.64 -5.33
N GLN A 39 7.72 -3.12 -4.61
CA GLN A 39 7.65 -2.96 -3.16
C GLN A 39 6.57 -1.95 -2.76
N ALA A 40 6.55 -0.78 -3.40
CA ALA A 40 5.54 0.24 -3.18
C ALA A 40 4.12 -0.27 -3.46
N ALA A 41 3.93 -1.06 -4.52
CA ALA A 41 2.62 -1.63 -4.84
C ALA A 41 2.16 -2.72 -3.85
N SER A 42 3.07 -3.32 -3.08
CA SER A 42 2.73 -4.45 -2.20
C SER A 42 1.84 -4.04 -1.03
N SER A 43 1.95 -2.82 -0.51
CA SER A 43 1.03 -2.26 0.50
C SER A 43 1.30 -0.77 0.70
N ILE A 44 0.32 -0.05 1.25
CA ILE A 44 0.51 1.36 1.65
C ILE A 44 1.62 1.53 2.69
N GLY A 45 1.81 0.56 3.58
CA GLY A 45 2.88 0.59 4.58
C GLY A 45 4.27 0.53 3.94
N GLU A 46 4.44 -0.34 2.94
CA GLU A 46 5.68 -0.44 2.16
C GLU A 46 5.95 0.83 1.36
N ALA A 47 4.93 1.44 0.73
CA ALA A 47 5.08 2.71 0.03
C ALA A 47 5.50 3.87 0.96
N VAL A 48 4.92 3.93 2.17
CA VAL A 48 5.28 4.93 3.20
C VAL A 48 6.71 4.69 3.70
N SER A 49 7.10 3.44 3.95
CA SER A 49 8.47 3.09 4.33
C SER A 49 9.47 3.51 3.23
N LEU A 50 9.19 3.16 1.98
CA LEU A 50 10.04 3.47 0.84
C LEU A 50 10.19 4.97 0.60
N SER A 51 9.12 5.74 0.79
CA SER A 51 9.15 7.21 0.61
C SER A 51 10.17 7.91 1.51
N GLN A 52 10.50 7.34 2.68
CA GLN A 52 11.48 7.91 3.61
C GLN A 52 12.92 7.82 3.09
N ALA A 53 13.19 6.88 2.18
CA ALA A 53 14.50 6.68 1.56
C ALA A 53 14.62 7.33 0.17
N LEU A 54 13.55 7.98 -0.32
CA LEU A 54 13.51 8.57 -1.66
C LEU A 54 13.83 10.06 -1.65
N PRO A 55 14.35 10.61 -2.76
CA PRO A 55 14.46 12.05 -2.95
C PRO A 55 13.08 12.72 -2.80
N ALA A 56 13.04 13.91 -2.20
CA ALA A 56 11.80 14.57 -1.79
C ALA A 56 10.72 14.64 -2.90
N GLY A 57 11.10 14.92 -4.15
CA GLY A 57 10.14 14.98 -5.27
C GLY A 57 9.50 13.63 -5.59
N VAL A 58 10.27 12.53 -5.55
CA VAL A 58 9.78 11.17 -5.79
C VAL A 58 8.99 10.68 -4.58
N ALA A 59 9.45 10.99 -3.37
CA ALA A 59 8.75 10.66 -2.12
C ALA A 59 7.36 11.29 -2.07
N GLN A 60 7.23 12.59 -2.41
CA GLN A 60 5.94 13.28 -2.46
C GLN A 60 5.00 12.67 -3.49
N ALA A 61 5.50 12.39 -4.70
CA ALA A 61 4.70 11.76 -5.76
C ALA A 61 4.24 10.35 -5.35
N LEU A 62 5.11 9.56 -4.72
CA LEU A 62 4.77 8.23 -4.21
C LEU A 62 3.72 8.30 -3.09
N MET A 63 3.86 9.24 -2.15
CA MET A 63 2.89 9.42 -1.08
C MET A 63 1.51 9.88 -1.60
N ALA A 64 1.48 10.75 -2.61
CA ALA A 64 0.23 11.16 -3.25
C ALA A 64 -0.45 9.95 -3.92
N ALA A 65 0.28 9.20 -4.74
CA ALA A 65 -0.21 7.99 -5.39
C ALA A 65 -0.69 6.93 -4.39
N ALA A 66 0.03 6.74 -3.28
CA ALA A 66 -0.35 5.78 -2.25
C ALA A 66 -1.64 6.18 -1.53
N LYS A 67 -1.85 7.48 -1.26
CA LYS A 67 -3.11 7.97 -0.68
C LYS A 67 -4.27 7.78 -1.66
N ASP A 68 -4.09 8.15 -2.93
CA ASP A 68 -5.13 8.03 -3.95
C ASP A 68 -5.51 6.57 -4.20
N GLY A 69 -4.51 5.67 -4.29
CA GLY A 69 -4.74 4.23 -4.44
C GLY A 69 -5.46 3.59 -3.24
N PHE A 70 -5.24 4.12 -2.03
CA PHE A 70 -5.93 3.66 -0.82
C PHE A 70 -7.40 4.08 -0.80
N TYR A 71 -7.71 5.35 -1.13
CA TYR A 71 -9.10 5.84 -1.15
C TYR A 71 -9.90 5.33 -2.36
N SER A 72 -9.25 5.08 -3.50
CA SER A 72 -9.92 4.60 -4.70
C SER A 72 -10.13 3.08 -4.72
N GLY A 73 -9.39 2.33 -3.88
CA GLY A 73 -9.52 0.88 -3.75
C GLY A 73 -10.52 0.40 -2.68
N SER A 74 -11.11 1.32 -1.90
CA SER A 74 -12.09 1.03 -0.84
C SER A 74 -13.53 1.31 -1.27
#